data_AF-A0A499RPI9-F1
#
_entry.id   AF-A0A499RPI9-F1
#
_cell.length_a   1.000
_cell.length_b   1.000
_cell.length_c   1.000
_cell.angle_alpha   90.00
_cell.angle_beta   90.00
_cell.angle_gamma   90.00
#
_symmetry.space_group_name_H-M   'P 1'
#
loop_
_entity.id
_entity.type
_entity.pdbx_description
1 polymer ?
#
loop_
_entity_poly.entity_id
_entity_poly.type
_entity_poly.pdbx_seq_one_letter_code
_entity_poly.pdbx_strand_id
1 'polypeptide(L)'
;MRARRIENLEALQLKASEIAQITVKELEARHYLVWWLSSYDRNMKRGYNNETICLSTYQVNEFCFSYAITSEVEKFYLLIQPENWFLNDLTFESASIDEKGLVLNLAEVNDQLFKLYISRMQIRFNLDEIHAERLTHAKKYAKELVFIQYNPQKNQVMNVGVSINLENNTITRKSSNQTAKNKRLKGAF
;
A
#
# COMPACT_ATOMS: atom_id res chain seq x y z
N MET A 1 -12.85 -16.29 39.60
CA MET A 1 -13.20 -17.03 38.37
C MET A 1 -14.06 -16.22 37.39
N ARG A 2 -15.10 -15.49 37.86
CA ARG A 2 -15.95 -14.62 37.02
C ARG A 2 -15.23 -13.41 36.40
N ALA A 3 -14.41 -12.70 37.18
CA ALA A 3 -13.61 -11.55 36.71
C ALA A 3 -12.69 -11.92 35.54
N ARG A 4 -11.89 -12.99 35.69
CA ARG A 4 -11.01 -13.51 34.63
C ARG A 4 -11.75 -13.94 33.35
N ARG A 5 -13.01 -14.39 33.45
CA ARG A 5 -13.84 -14.69 32.27
C ARG A 5 -14.31 -13.43 31.56
N ILE A 6 -14.64 -12.37 32.32
CA ILE A 6 -15.04 -11.07 31.75
C ILE A 6 -13.85 -10.42 31.04
N GLU A 7 -12.67 -10.39 31.67
CA GLU A 7 -11.44 -9.88 31.05
C GLU A 7 -11.10 -10.60 29.74
N ASN A 8 -11.26 -11.92 29.71
CA ASN A 8 -11.05 -12.70 28.49
C ASN A 8 -12.08 -12.36 27.39
N LEU A 9 -13.33 -12.13 27.75
CA LEU A 9 -14.38 -11.74 26.79
C LEU A 9 -14.13 -10.33 26.23
N GLU A 10 -13.71 -9.39 27.08
CA GLU A 10 -13.35 -8.03 26.67
C GLU A 10 -12.14 -8.03 25.73
N ALA A 11 -11.12 -8.83 26.03
CA ALA A 11 -9.95 -8.98 25.16
C ALA A 11 -10.31 -9.58 23.79
N LEU A 12 -11.20 -10.58 23.76
CA LEU A 12 -11.70 -11.15 22.50
C LEU A 12 -12.55 -10.15 21.72
N GLN A 13 -13.39 -9.37 22.38
CA GLN A 13 -14.19 -8.32 21.75
C GLN A 13 -13.30 -7.24 21.13
N LEU A 14 -12.26 -6.80 21.85
CA LEU A 14 -11.30 -5.83 21.35
C LEU A 14 -10.60 -6.36 20.10
N LYS A 15 -10.11 -7.60 20.15
CA LYS A 15 -9.44 -8.24 19.02
C LYS A 15 -10.36 -8.36 17.80
N ALA A 16 -11.63 -8.74 18.00
CA ALA A 16 -12.61 -8.80 16.92
C ALA A 16 -12.88 -7.42 16.31
N SER A 17 -12.97 -6.37 17.14
CA SER A 17 -13.15 -5.00 16.68
C SER A 17 -11.95 -4.51 15.87
N GLU A 18 -10.72 -4.83 16.29
CA GLU A 18 -9.49 -4.46 15.56
C GLU A 18 -9.44 -5.12 14.19
N ILE A 19 -9.75 -6.42 14.11
CA ILE A 19 -9.82 -7.16 12.84
C ILE A 19 -10.87 -6.52 11.92
N ALA A 20 -12.08 -6.28 12.42
CA ALA A 20 -13.15 -5.67 11.63
C ALA A 20 -12.75 -4.29 11.08
N GLN A 21 -12.10 -3.45 11.88
CA GLN A 21 -11.63 -2.13 11.44
C GLN A 21 -10.59 -2.23 10.32
N ILE A 22 -9.63 -3.16 10.44
CA ILE A 22 -8.63 -3.40 9.40
C ILE A 22 -9.31 -3.87 8.12
N THR A 23 -10.19 -4.87 8.20
CA THR A 23 -10.90 -5.43 7.03
C THR A 23 -11.76 -4.37 6.33
N VAL A 24 -12.49 -3.53 7.08
CA VAL A 24 -13.27 -2.42 6.49
C VAL A 24 -12.36 -1.45 5.74
N LYS A 25 -11.23 -1.07 6.33
CA LYS A 25 -10.28 -0.14 5.70
C LYS A 25 -9.70 -0.71 4.40
N GLU A 26 -9.35 -1.99 4.38
CA GLU A 26 -8.87 -2.67 3.17
C GLU A 26 -9.95 -2.75 2.08
N LEU A 27 -11.20 -2.99 2.47
CA LEU A 27 -12.34 -3.03 1.56
C LEU A 27 -12.64 -1.66 0.96
N GLU A 28 -12.62 -0.60 1.77
CA GLU A 28 -12.79 0.78 1.31
C GLU A 28 -11.72 1.15 0.28
N ALA A 29 -10.44 0.89 0.59
CA ALA A 29 -9.34 1.18 -0.33
C ALA A 29 -9.49 0.44 -1.67
N ARG A 30 -9.93 -0.83 -1.64
CA ARG A 30 -10.20 -1.61 -2.86
C ARG A 30 -11.42 -1.11 -3.63
N HIS A 31 -12.47 -0.67 -2.94
CA HIS A 31 -13.64 -0.08 -3.58
C HIS A 31 -13.24 1.18 -4.36
N TYR A 32 -12.46 2.08 -3.74
CA TYR A 32 -11.94 3.27 -4.41
C TYR A 32 -11.01 2.92 -5.56
N LEU A 33 -10.14 1.91 -5.42
CA LEU A 33 -9.32 1.42 -6.53
C LEU A 33 -10.18 0.98 -7.72
N VAL A 34 -11.23 0.19 -7.50
CA VAL A 34 -12.12 -0.27 -8.58
C VAL A 34 -12.84 0.91 -9.23
N TRP A 35 -13.32 1.86 -8.43
CA TRP A 35 -13.97 3.07 -8.93
C TRP A 35 -13.02 3.94 -9.76
N TRP A 36 -11.81 4.19 -9.27
CA TRP A 36 -10.76 4.90 -10.00
C TRP A 36 -10.37 4.15 -11.28
N LEU A 37 -10.20 2.83 -11.26
CA LEU A 37 -9.96 2.06 -12.48
C LEU A 37 -11.14 2.10 -13.46
N SER A 38 -12.35 2.35 -12.98
CA SER A 38 -13.54 2.45 -13.81
C SER A 38 -13.71 3.79 -14.51
N SER A 39 -12.99 4.85 -14.08
CA SER A 39 -13.01 6.15 -14.73
C SER A 39 -12.11 6.26 -15.97
N TYR A 40 -11.44 5.17 -16.38
CA TYR A 40 -10.60 5.11 -17.57
C TYR A 40 -10.92 3.88 -18.44
N ASP A 41 -10.52 3.92 -19.71
CA ASP A 41 -10.55 2.76 -20.60
C ASP A 41 -9.62 1.66 -20.06
N ARG A 42 -10.19 0.47 -19.81
CA ARG A 42 -9.47 -0.64 -19.16
C ARG A 42 -8.88 -1.57 -20.21
N ASN A 43 -7.56 -1.78 -20.13
CA ASN A 43 -6.89 -2.87 -20.82
C ASN A 43 -6.55 -3.99 -19.83
N MET A 44 -7.49 -4.91 -19.58
CA MET A 44 -7.23 -6.12 -18.81
C MET A 44 -6.60 -7.18 -19.73
N LYS A 45 -5.38 -7.60 -19.41
CA LYS A 45 -4.75 -8.76 -20.08
C LYS A 45 -4.89 -9.98 -19.18
N ARG A 46 -5.59 -11.02 -19.67
CA ARG A 46 -5.58 -12.34 -19.02
C ARG A 46 -4.19 -12.97 -19.20
N GLY A 47 -3.42 -13.03 -18.11
CA GLY A 47 -2.16 -13.76 -18.02
C GLY A 47 -2.19 -14.76 -16.86
N TYR A 48 -1.36 -15.80 -16.92
CA TYR A 48 -1.31 -16.87 -15.92
C TYR A 48 -0.99 -16.33 -14.52
N ASN A 49 -1.93 -16.53 -13.58
CA ASN A 49 -1.98 -16.04 -12.19
C ASN A 49 -2.04 -14.51 -11.99
N ASN A 50 -2.99 -14.11 -11.14
CA ASN A 50 -3.43 -12.75 -10.77
C ASN A 50 -3.84 -11.88 -11.96
N GLU A 51 -4.97 -11.18 -11.84
CA GLU A 51 -5.35 -10.20 -12.85
C GLU A 51 -4.32 -9.05 -12.86
N THR A 52 -3.62 -8.87 -13.98
CA THR A 52 -2.71 -7.74 -14.19
C THR A 52 -3.45 -6.60 -14.87
N ILE A 53 -3.47 -5.46 -14.19
CA ILE A 53 -4.05 -4.21 -14.65
C ILE A 53 -2.90 -3.30 -15.09
N CYS A 54 -2.79 -3.10 -16.40
CA CYS A 54 -1.85 -2.15 -16.98
C CYS A 54 -2.49 -0.77 -17.03
N LEU A 55 -1.90 0.18 -16.32
CA LEU A 55 -2.32 1.57 -16.40
C LEU A 55 -1.96 2.16 -17.77
N SER A 56 -2.86 2.98 -18.29
CA SER A 56 -2.63 3.81 -19.48
C SER A 56 -1.68 4.97 -19.16
N THR A 57 -1.06 5.57 -20.18
CA THR A 57 -0.19 6.74 -20.02
C THR A 57 -0.89 7.87 -19.26
N TYR A 58 -2.19 8.11 -19.52
CA TYR A 58 -2.96 9.14 -18.82
C TYR A 58 -3.10 8.86 -17.32
N GLN A 59 -3.39 7.61 -16.93
CA GLN A 59 -3.44 7.21 -15.52
C GLN A 59 -2.08 7.30 -14.83
N VAL A 60 -1.00 6.93 -15.55
CA VAL A 60 0.36 7.01 -15.02
C VAL A 60 0.78 8.45 -14.78
N ASN A 61 0.34 9.40 -15.62
CA ASN A 61 0.64 10.83 -15.48
C ASN A 61 0.03 11.48 -14.23
N GLU A 62 -0.93 10.84 -13.56
CA GLU A 62 -1.41 11.25 -12.23
C GLU A 62 -0.40 10.96 -11.13
N PHE A 63 0.66 10.21 -11.43
CA PHE A 63 1.73 9.86 -10.50
C PHE A 63 3.04 10.47 -10.97
N CYS A 64 3.82 10.95 -9.99
CA CYS A 64 5.20 11.35 -10.26
C CYS A 64 6.15 10.26 -9.72
N PHE A 65 7.12 9.89 -10.54
CA PHE A 65 8.15 8.94 -10.17
C PHE A 65 9.47 9.68 -9.99
N SER A 66 10.17 9.38 -8.90
CA SER A 66 11.51 9.88 -8.68
C SER A 66 12.41 8.75 -8.24
N TYR A 67 13.68 8.82 -8.61
CA TYR A 67 14.67 7.86 -8.19
C TYR A 67 15.88 8.65 -7.71
N ALA A 68 16.25 8.43 -6.45
CA ALA A 68 17.30 9.20 -5.81
C ALA A 68 18.10 8.33 -4.83
N ILE A 69 19.39 8.64 -4.75
CA ILE A 69 20.30 8.08 -3.75
C ILE A 69 20.14 8.93 -2.50
N THR A 70 19.61 8.34 -1.43
CA THR A 70 19.35 9.05 -0.17
C THR A 70 19.96 8.26 0.98
N SER A 71 20.94 8.83 1.66
CA SER A 71 21.63 8.18 2.80
C SER A 71 22.22 6.81 2.44
N GLU A 72 22.95 6.73 1.33
CA GLU A 72 23.61 5.51 0.80
C GLU A 72 22.66 4.39 0.36
N VAL A 73 21.35 4.55 0.55
CA VAL A 73 20.33 3.63 0.07
C VAL A 73 19.64 4.25 -1.13
N GLU A 74 19.56 3.47 -2.20
CA GLU A 74 18.87 3.90 -3.39
C GLU A 74 17.38 3.61 -3.29
N LYS A 75 16.59 4.67 -3.50
CA LYS A 75 15.16 4.64 -3.28
C LYS A 75 14.42 5.04 -4.55
N PHE A 76 13.39 4.26 -4.85
CA PHE A 76 12.41 4.60 -5.86
C PHE A 76 11.20 5.19 -5.16
N TYR A 77 10.80 6.38 -5.58
CA TYR A 77 9.74 7.15 -4.97
C TYR A 77 8.53 7.17 -5.89
N LEU A 78 7.38 6.83 -5.32
CA LEU A 78 6.08 7.00 -5.94
C LEU A 78 5.34 8.13 -5.23
N LEU A 79 5.09 9.22 -5.95
CA LEU A 79 4.27 10.33 -5.47
C LEU A 79 2.80 10.00 -5.65
N ILE A 80 2.12 9.85 -4.52
CA ILE A 80 0.68 9.68 -4.43
C ILE A 80 0.05 11.07 -4.31
N GLN A 81 -0.79 11.44 -5.28
CA GLN A 81 -1.59 12.65 -5.19
C GLN A 81 -2.69 12.49 -4.12
N PRO A 82 -3.15 13.58 -3.47
CA PRO A 82 -4.23 13.52 -2.48
C PRO A 82 -5.50 12.81 -2.94
N GLU A 83 -5.83 12.94 -4.22
CA GLU A 83 -6.98 12.32 -4.88
C GLU A 83 -6.87 10.79 -4.92
N ASN A 84 -5.63 10.28 -4.93
CA ASN A 84 -5.27 8.87 -5.01
C ASN A 84 -4.88 8.27 -3.65
N TRP A 85 -5.37 8.84 -2.55
CA TRP A 85 -5.04 8.47 -1.17
C TRP A 85 -5.23 6.98 -0.87
N PHE A 86 -6.19 6.32 -1.52
CA PHE A 86 -6.54 4.91 -1.29
C PHE A 86 -5.35 3.97 -1.55
N LEU A 87 -4.38 4.35 -2.39
CA LEU A 87 -3.15 3.59 -2.62
C LEU A 87 -2.31 3.40 -1.35
N ASN A 88 -2.39 4.33 -0.40
CA ASN A 88 -1.67 4.22 0.88
C ASN A 88 -2.27 3.14 1.80
N ASP A 89 -3.55 2.83 1.61
CA ASP A 89 -4.31 1.91 2.45
C ASP A 89 -4.43 0.50 1.84
N LEU A 90 -4.10 0.36 0.55
CA LEU A 90 -4.02 -0.94 -0.12
C LEU A 90 -2.95 -1.84 0.49
N THR A 91 -3.31 -3.11 0.68
CA THR A 91 -2.39 -4.15 1.18
C THR A 91 -1.61 -4.77 0.04
N PHE A 92 -0.31 -4.52 0.06
CA PHE A 92 0.66 -5.03 -0.90
C PHE A 92 1.25 -6.35 -0.42
N GLU A 93 1.63 -7.21 -1.35
CA GLU A 93 2.41 -8.44 -1.10
C GLU A 93 3.88 -8.23 -1.50
N SER A 94 4.10 -7.48 -2.59
CA SER A 94 5.43 -7.18 -3.12
C SER A 94 5.38 -6.02 -4.09
N ALA A 95 6.55 -5.51 -4.46
CA ALA A 95 6.71 -4.58 -5.56
C ALA A 95 7.99 -4.92 -6.33
N SER A 96 8.01 -4.62 -7.63
CA SER A 96 9.18 -4.81 -8.48
C SER A 96 9.27 -3.73 -9.55
N ILE A 97 10.49 -3.41 -9.97
CA ILE A 97 10.76 -2.50 -11.08
C ILE A 97 11.28 -3.33 -12.24
N ASP A 98 10.66 -3.18 -13.41
CA ASP A 98 11.14 -3.77 -14.65
C ASP A 98 11.42 -2.70 -15.71
N GLU A 99 11.83 -3.15 -16.90
CA GLU A 99 12.23 -2.26 -18.00
C GLU A 99 11.08 -1.39 -18.53
N LYS A 100 9.82 -1.76 -18.26
CA LYS A 100 8.65 -0.97 -18.69
C LYS A 100 8.04 -0.16 -17.55
N GLY A 101 8.46 -0.36 -16.31
CA GLY A 101 8.06 0.49 -15.19
C GLY A 101 7.90 -0.23 -13.86
N LEU A 102 6.98 0.29 -13.04
CA LEU A 102 6.74 -0.18 -11.68
C LEU A 102 5.59 -1.19 -11.67
N VAL A 103 5.77 -2.29 -10.94
CA VAL A 103 4.77 -3.33 -10.72
C VAL A 103 4.49 -3.44 -9.23
N LEU A 104 3.23 -3.26 -8.85
CA LEU A 104 2.75 -3.46 -7.48
C LEU A 104 1.87 -4.71 -7.43
N ASN A 105 2.17 -5.61 -6.51
CA ASN A 105 1.33 -6.79 -6.28
C ASN A 105 0.52 -6.56 -5.01
N LEU A 106 -0.82 -6.57 -5.14
CA LEU A 106 -1.75 -6.52 -4.03
C LEU A 106 -1.88 -7.91 -3.40
N ALA A 107 -1.84 -7.97 -2.08
CA ALA A 107 -2.06 -9.19 -1.31
C ALA A 107 -3.48 -9.73 -1.53
N GLU A 108 -3.69 -11.01 -1.23
CA GLU A 108 -5.06 -11.53 -1.11
C GLU A 108 -5.70 -11.06 0.20
N VAL A 109 -7.01 -10.85 0.18
CA VAL A 109 -7.82 -10.70 1.40
C VAL A 109 -8.56 -12.01 1.56
N ASN A 110 -8.22 -12.78 2.59
CA ASN A 110 -8.87 -14.04 2.92
C ASN A 110 -9.26 -14.03 4.39
N ASP A 111 -10.49 -13.62 4.66
CA ASP A 111 -11.03 -13.56 6.01
C ASP A 111 -12.12 -14.63 6.19
N GLN A 112 -11.78 -15.67 6.94
CA GLN A 112 -12.68 -16.79 7.23
C GLN A 112 -13.86 -16.39 8.12
N LEU A 113 -13.68 -15.40 9.01
CA LEU A 113 -14.73 -14.94 9.92
C LEU A 113 -15.84 -14.25 9.13
N PHE A 114 -15.46 -13.44 8.15
CA PHE A 114 -16.41 -12.70 7.30
C PHE A 114 -16.78 -13.45 6.01
N LYS A 115 -16.26 -14.67 5.78
CA LYS A 115 -16.43 -15.43 4.52
C LYS A 115 -16.09 -14.59 3.28
N LEU A 116 -15.04 -13.79 3.40
CA LEU A 116 -14.63 -12.84 2.38
C LEU A 116 -13.36 -13.35 1.72
N TYR A 117 -13.39 -13.45 0.39
CA TYR A 117 -12.23 -13.73 -0.43
C TYR A 117 -12.10 -12.70 -1.54
N ILE A 118 -10.93 -12.07 -1.63
CA ILE A 118 -10.53 -11.20 -2.74
C ILE A 118 -9.16 -11.69 -3.22
N SER A 119 -9.10 -12.05 -4.50
CA SER A 119 -7.86 -12.53 -5.11
C SER A 119 -6.77 -11.45 -5.12
N ARG A 120 -5.53 -11.90 -5.20
CA ARG A 120 -4.38 -11.05 -5.51
C ARG A 120 -4.61 -10.36 -6.87
N MET A 121 -4.04 -9.17 -7.01
CA MET A 121 -4.14 -8.34 -8.21
C MET A 121 -2.80 -7.66 -8.43
N GLN A 122 -2.41 -7.45 -9.68
CA GLN A 122 -1.19 -6.72 -10.03
C GLN A 122 -1.55 -5.40 -10.70
N ILE A 123 -0.95 -4.30 -10.24
CA ILE A 123 -1.07 -2.98 -10.86
C ILE A 123 0.28 -2.65 -11.50
N ARG A 124 0.26 -2.36 -12.80
CA ARG A 124 1.46 -2.03 -13.58
C ARG A 124 1.40 -0.58 -14.06
N PHE A 125 2.35 0.21 -13.60
CA PHE A 125 2.61 1.57 -14.06
C PHE A 125 3.58 1.50 -15.23
N ASN A 126 3.04 1.52 -16.46
CA ASN A 126 3.88 1.54 -17.65
C ASN A 126 4.41 2.96 -17.85
N LEU A 127 5.72 3.10 -17.75
CA LEU A 127 6.41 4.37 -17.91
C LEU A 127 6.94 4.47 -19.34
N ASP A 128 6.95 5.70 -19.86
CA ASP A 128 7.41 5.97 -21.22
C ASP A 128 8.91 5.66 -21.38
N GLU A 129 9.33 5.41 -22.63
CA GLU A 129 10.71 5.07 -22.99
C GLU A 129 11.74 6.10 -22.55
N ILE A 130 11.33 7.36 -22.36
CA ILE A 130 12.15 8.45 -21.82
C ILE A 130 12.71 8.10 -20.43
N HIS A 131 12.04 7.21 -19.69
CA HIS A 131 12.46 6.73 -18.38
C HIS A 131 13.25 5.42 -18.41
N ALA A 132 13.48 4.81 -19.58
CA ALA A 132 14.06 3.47 -19.70
C ALA A 132 15.46 3.33 -19.05
N GLU A 133 16.34 4.31 -19.22
CA GLU A 133 17.67 4.29 -18.58
C GLU A 133 17.56 4.36 -17.05
N ARG A 134 16.70 5.23 -16.52
CA ARG A 134 16.46 5.37 -15.09
C ARG A 134 15.84 4.09 -14.51
N LEU A 135 14.94 3.44 -15.24
CA LEU A 135 14.32 2.18 -14.83
C LEU A 135 15.31 1.03 -14.84
N THR A 136 16.19 0.97 -15.85
CA THR A 136 17.25 -0.03 -15.91
C THR A 136 18.20 0.09 -14.72
N HIS A 137 18.57 1.32 -14.35
CA HIS A 137 19.37 1.58 -13.17
C HIS A 137 18.61 1.24 -11.87
N ALA A 138 17.37 1.74 -11.71
CA ALA A 138 16.56 1.48 -10.54
C ALA A 138 16.27 -0.02 -10.33
N LYS A 139 15.99 -0.77 -11.40
CA LYS A 139 15.84 -2.25 -11.35
C LYS A 139 17.04 -2.95 -10.73
N LYS A 140 18.26 -2.46 -10.99
CA LYS A 140 19.49 -3.10 -10.53
C LYS A 140 19.85 -2.69 -9.10
N TYR A 141 19.55 -1.45 -8.73
CA TYR A 141 20.17 -0.85 -7.56
C TYR A 141 19.18 -0.31 -6.51
N ALA A 142 17.93 0.01 -6.87
CA ALA A 142 16.92 0.45 -5.91
C ALA A 142 16.62 -0.66 -4.90
N LYS A 143 16.74 -0.33 -3.61
CA LYS A 143 16.52 -1.27 -2.50
C LYS A 143 15.15 -1.11 -1.87
N GLU A 144 14.56 0.06 -2.00
CA GLU A 144 13.30 0.40 -1.35
C GLU A 144 12.42 1.21 -2.31
N LEU A 145 11.14 0.82 -2.39
CA LEU A 145 10.07 1.64 -2.93
C LEU A 145 9.42 2.40 -1.78
N VAL A 146 9.33 3.73 -1.89
CA VAL A 146 8.77 4.59 -0.85
C VAL A 146 7.62 5.41 -1.43
N PHE A 147 6.49 5.36 -0.75
CA PHE A 147 5.33 6.16 -1.12
C PHE A 147 5.46 7.51 -0.42
N ILE A 148 5.36 8.58 -1.21
CA ILE A 148 5.45 9.97 -0.74
C ILE A 148 4.19 10.73 -1.16
N GLN A 149 3.83 11.76 -0.39
CA GLN A 149 2.74 12.66 -0.70
C GLN A 149 3.13 14.08 -0.30
N TYR A 150 2.66 15.04 -1.06
CA TYR A 150 2.80 16.45 -0.70
C TYR A 150 1.80 16.81 0.41
N ASN A 151 2.30 17.38 1.49
CA ASN A 151 1.49 17.93 2.57
C ASN A 151 1.32 19.45 2.37
N PRO A 152 0.13 19.92 1.99
CA PRO A 152 -0.10 21.35 1.75
C PRO A 152 0.02 22.18 3.04
N GLN A 153 -0.31 21.63 4.21
CA GLN A 153 -0.24 22.34 5.48
C GLN A 153 1.20 22.65 5.92
N LYS A 154 2.13 21.75 5.58
CA LYS A 154 3.56 21.90 5.92
C LYS A 154 4.39 22.40 4.74
N ASN A 155 3.78 22.52 3.55
CA ASN A 155 4.45 22.81 2.29
C ASN A 155 5.66 21.90 2.03
N GLN A 156 5.52 20.60 2.29
CA GLN A 156 6.62 19.63 2.24
C GLN A 156 6.16 18.28 1.71
N VAL A 157 7.05 17.57 1.01
CA VAL A 157 6.86 16.16 0.64
C VAL A 157 7.18 15.29 1.85
N MET A 158 6.28 14.37 2.19
CA MET A 158 6.42 13.47 3.33
C MET A 158 6.22 12.03 2.89
N ASN A 159 6.87 11.09 3.57
CA ASN A 159 6.56 9.67 3.42
C ASN A 159 5.16 9.41 3.98
N VAL A 160 4.27 8.87 3.15
CA VAL A 160 2.89 8.52 3.53
C VAL A 160 2.76 7.18 4.24
N GLY A 161 3.92 6.59 4.54
CA GLY A 161 3.97 5.51 5.48
C GLY A 161 3.79 4.14 4.87
N VAL A 162 3.91 3.96 3.56
CA VAL A 162 4.18 2.66 2.95
C VAL A 162 5.59 2.69 2.36
N SER A 163 6.42 1.75 2.78
CA SER A 163 7.64 1.40 2.06
C SER A 163 7.76 -0.10 1.87
N ILE A 164 8.33 -0.50 0.74
CA ILE A 164 8.48 -1.89 0.35
C ILE A 164 9.94 -2.12 0.02
N ASN A 165 10.59 -3.04 0.75
CA ASN A 165 11.92 -3.49 0.39
C ASN A 165 11.84 -4.32 -0.89
N LEU A 166 12.56 -3.92 -1.93
CA LEU A 166 12.48 -4.53 -3.25
C LEU A 166 13.30 -5.82 -3.38
N GLU A 167 14.16 -6.14 -2.41
CA GLU A 167 14.97 -7.37 -2.40
C GLU A 167 14.25 -8.53 -1.71
N ASN A 168 13.55 -8.26 -0.61
CA ASN A 168 12.91 -9.29 0.22
C ASN A 168 11.40 -9.10 0.39
N ASN A 169 10.81 -8.09 -0.25
CA ASN A 169 9.38 -7.76 -0.21
C ASN A 169 8.81 -7.47 1.19
N THR A 170 9.66 -7.09 2.14
CA THR A 170 9.19 -6.66 3.46
C THR A 170 8.47 -5.31 3.33
N ILE A 171 7.21 -5.26 3.79
CA ILE A 171 6.39 -4.05 3.76
C ILE A 171 6.41 -3.39 5.13
N THR A 172 6.83 -2.13 5.17
CA THR A 172 6.79 -1.30 6.36
C THR A 172 5.64 -0.31 6.25
N ARG A 173 4.71 -0.36 7.21
CA ARG A 173 3.67 0.66 7.36
C ARG A 173 3.96 1.57 8.55
N LYS A 174 4.10 2.88 8.34
CA LYS A 174 4.03 3.85 9.46
C LYS A 174 2.57 3.92 9.90
N SER A 175 2.29 3.40 11.09
CA SER A 175 0.98 3.62 11.70
C SER A 175 0.78 5.10 11.96
N SER A 176 -0.15 5.72 11.23
CA SER A 176 -0.72 7.01 11.64
C SER A 176 -1.59 6.74 12.86
N ASN A 177 -1.01 6.86 14.06
CA ASN A 177 -1.67 6.89 15.36
C ASN A 177 -2.60 5.72 15.73
N GLN A 178 -2.02 4.63 16.24
CA GLN A 178 -2.56 3.82 17.34
C GLN A 178 -1.31 3.28 18.08
N THR A 179 -0.81 3.85 19.18
CA THR A 179 -1.42 4.00 20.50
C THR A 179 -0.78 5.16 21.29
N ALA A 180 -1.23 6.39 21.06
CA ALA A 180 -1.10 7.47 22.05
C ALA A 180 -2.31 7.47 22.99
N LYS A 181 -2.68 6.30 23.55
CA LYS A 181 -3.74 6.18 24.57
C LYS A 181 -3.74 4.88 25.39
N ASN A 182 -2.59 4.23 25.60
CA ASN A 182 -2.47 3.14 26.60
C ASN A 182 -1.47 3.42 27.72
N LYS A 183 -1.16 4.70 27.99
CA LYS A 183 -0.35 5.11 29.15
C LYS A 183 -1.18 5.54 30.37
N ARG A 184 -2.51 5.29 30.37
CA ARG A 184 -3.43 5.69 31.46
C ARG A 184 -4.15 4.54 32.20
N LEU A 185 -3.70 3.28 32.05
CA LEU A 185 -4.20 2.15 32.85
C LEU A 185 -3.09 1.42 33.63
N LYS A 186 -1.98 2.10 33.93
CA LYS A 186 -1.08 1.68 35.02
C LYS A 186 -1.19 2.70 36.14
N GLY A 187 -2.25 2.58 36.92
CA GLY A 187 -2.54 3.50 38.02
C GLY A 187 -3.93 3.31 38.58
N ALA A 188 -4.20 2.11 39.10
CA ALA A 188 -5.16 1.77 40.15
C ALA A 188 -5.37 0.26 40.09
N PHE A 189 -4.59 -0.47 40.87
CA PHE A 189 -4.92 -1.61 41.74
C PHE A 189 -3.61 -2.27 42.16
#